data_AF-A0A819I6W2-F1
#
_entry.id   AF-A0A819I6W2-F1
#
_cell.length_a   1.000
_cell.length_b   1.000
_cell.length_c   1.000
_cell.angle_alpha   90.00
_cell.angle_beta   90.00
_cell.angle_gamma   90.00
#
_symmetry.space_group_name_H-M   'P 1'
#
loop_
_entity.id
_entity.type
_entity.pdbx_description
1 polymer ?
#
loop_
_entity_poly.entity_id
_entity_poly.type
_entity_poly.pdbx_seq_one_letter_code
_entity_poly.pdbx_strand_id
1 'polypeptide(L)'
;LFTLLKSHTERYNDAQQRLMHHFELIERFLHERQTIKERINELYYWLLSSIENDFFSKPLSLNRSKLDEQIINFRQFHAQLRTRQYSFDSDINTKINFEQLFDNEDKNSIKLIKEYFQLLNEQSNQYNEYINHLSTCLNEFHLEHTHLSDIYSNSIR
;
A
#
# COMPACT_ATOMS: atom_id res chain seq x y z
N LEU A 1 31.25 58.55 -1.41
CA LEU A 1 31.36 57.68 -0.20
C LEU A 1 30.00 57.15 0.26
N PHE A 2 29.04 58.03 0.55
CA PHE A 2 27.71 57.65 1.07
C PHE A 2 26.91 56.71 0.16
N THR A 3 26.91 56.97 -1.16
CA THR A 3 26.25 56.13 -2.17
C THR A 3 26.87 54.73 -2.30
N LEU A 4 28.17 54.63 -2.02
CA LEU A 4 28.96 53.40 -2.12
C LEU A 4 28.76 52.51 -0.88
N LEU A 5 28.63 53.15 0.30
CA LEU A 5 28.19 52.48 1.53
C LEU A 5 26.75 51.96 1.40
N LYS A 6 25.83 52.77 0.87
CA LYS A 6 24.43 52.37 0.66
C LYS A 6 24.31 51.13 -0.25
N SER A 7 25.03 51.10 -1.39
CA SER A 7 25.00 49.95 -2.30
C SER A 7 25.66 48.68 -1.72
N HIS A 8 26.62 48.82 -0.80
CA HIS A 8 27.17 47.69 -0.07
C HIS A 8 26.19 47.14 0.97
N THR A 9 25.49 48.01 1.70
CA THR A 9 24.45 47.60 2.66
C THR A 9 23.28 46.91 1.95
N GLU A 10 22.83 47.43 0.80
CA GLU A 10 21.76 46.80 0.01
C GLU A 10 22.16 45.41 -0.50
N ARG A 11 23.39 45.25 -1.02
CA ARG A 11 23.92 43.94 -1.45
C ARG A 11 24.07 42.96 -0.29
N TYR A 12 24.48 43.45 0.87
CA TYR A 12 24.59 42.63 2.09
C TYR A 12 23.21 42.14 2.55
N ASN A 13 22.21 43.03 2.60
CA ASN A 13 20.85 42.69 2.99
C ASN A 13 20.21 41.69 2.00
N ASP A 14 20.42 41.89 0.69
CA ASP A 14 19.96 40.97 -0.36
C ASP A 14 20.63 39.58 -0.24
N ALA A 15 21.95 39.54 0.04
CA ALA A 15 22.65 38.28 0.31
C ALA A 15 22.11 37.58 1.57
N GLN A 16 21.85 38.33 2.64
CA GLN A 16 21.28 37.81 3.89
C GLN A 16 19.87 37.26 3.67
N GLN A 17 19.02 37.94 2.89
CA GLN A 17 17.69 37.48 2.54
C GLN A 17 17.73 36.19 1.70
N ARG A 18 18.60 36.13 0.68
CA ARG A 18 18.80 34.90 -0.10
C ARG A 18 19.27 33.74 0.76
N LEU A 19 20.21 33.99 1.68
CA LEU A 19 20.74 32.97 2.57
C LEU A 19 19.67 32.45 3.54
N MET A 20 18.84 33.33 4.10
CA MET A 20 17.70 32.95 4.93
C MET A 20 16.70 32.09 4.14
N HIS A 21 16.34 32.52 2.93
CA HIS A 21 15.44 31.76 2.06
C HIS A 21 15.98 30.35 1.74
N HIS A 22 17.29 30.22 1.51
CA HIS A 22 17.90 28.91 1.31
C HIS A 22 17.87 28.03 2.56
N PHE A 23 18.05 28.60 3.76
CA PHE A 23 17.90 27.85 5.00
C PHE A 23 16.48 27.32 5.17
N GLU A 24 15.46 28.16 4.98
CA GLU A 24 14.06 27.74 5.04
C GLU A 24 13.73 26.62 4.05
N LEU A 25 14.27 26.71 2.83
CA LEU A 25 14.12 25.65 1.82
C LEU A 25 14.80 24.35 2.27
N ILE A 26 16.03 24.41 2.78
CA ILE A 26 16.76 23.23 3.25
C ILE A 26 16.04 22.57 4.42
N GLU A 27 15.56 23.33 5.40
CA GLU A 27 14.79 22.80 6.53
C GLU A 27 13.52 22.09 6.06
N ARG A 28 12.79 22.71 5.12
CA ARG A 28 11.62 22.10 4.52
C ARG A 28 11.95 20.79 3.80
N PHE A 29 13.02 20.76 3.02
CA PHE A 29 13.46 19.54 2.33
C PHE A 29 13.86 18.42 3.29
N LEU A 30 14.57 18.75 4.38
CA LEU A 30 14.95 17.76 5.39
C LEU A 30 13.73 17.19 6.11
N HIS A 31 12.75 18.06 6.41
CA HIS A 31 11.49 17.63 7.01
C HIS A 31 10.69 16.71 6.08
N GLU A 32 10.49 17.12 4.82
CA GLU A 32 9.79 16.32 3.81
C GLU A 32 10.49 14.97 3.59
N ARG A 33 11.83 14.94 3.55
CA ARG A 33 12.61 13.69 3.47
C ARG A 33 12.34 12.76 4.65
N GLN A 34 12.41 13.30 5.86
CA GLN A 34 12.21 12.51 7.07
C GLN A 34 10.81 11.90 7.11
N THR A 35 9.78 12.69 6.79
CA THR A 35 8.40 12.22 6.73
C THR A 35 8.21 11.11 5.71
N ILE A 36 8.78 11.25 4.50
CA ILE A 36 8.66 10.19 3.49
C ILE A 36 9.40 8.93 3.94
N LYS A 37 10.58 9.06 4.55
CA LYS A 37 11.37 7.92 5.06
C LYS A 37 10.62 7.16 6.16
N GLU A 38 9.98 7.86 7.08
CA GLU A 38 9.13 7.25 8.12
C GLU A 38 7.97 6.46 7.50
N ARG A 39 7.26 7.04 6.53
CA ARG A 39 6.15 6.37 5.83
C ARG A 39 6.61 5.15 5.02
N ILE A 40 7.77 5.23 4.37
CA ILE A 40 8.39 4.09 3.66
C ILE A 40 8.70 2.96 4.65
N ASN A 41 9.29 3.28 5.80
CA ASN A 41 9.61 2.28 6.82
C ASN A 41 8.35 1.63 7.41
N GLU A 42 7.34 2.42 7.78
CA GLU A 42 6.05 1.91 8.25
C GLU A 42 5.40 0.96 7.23
N LEU A 43 5.46 1.34 5.95
CA LEU A 43 4.91 0.53 4.88
C LEU A 43 5.70 -0.76 4.69
N TYR A 44 7.03 -0.69 4.74
CA TYR A 44 7.91 -1.85 4.65
C TYR A 44 7.59 -2.87 5.75
N TYR A 45 7.47 -2.44 7.01
CA TYR A 45 7.12 -3.33 8.12
C TYR A 45 5.73 -3.92 7.97
N TRP A 46 4.76 -3.14 7.50
CA TRP A 46 3.41 -3.64 7.23
C TRP A 46 3.41 -4.72 6.13
N LEU A 47 4.19 -4.53 5.06
CA LEU A 47 4.33 -5.52 3.98
C LEU A 47 5.00 -6.80 4.48
N LEU A 48 6.08 -6.67 5.25
CA LEU A 48 6.78 -7.81 5.84
C LEU A 48 5.81 -8.64 6.70
N SER A 49 5.07 -7.98 7.61
CA SER A 49 4.06 -8.63 8.45
C SER A 49 2.92 -9.25 7.65
N SER A 50 2.55 -8.66 6.50
CA SER A 50 1.50 -9.18 5.63
C SER A 50 1.94 -10.46 4.90
N ILE A 51 3.20 -10.51 4.47
CA ILE A 51 3.81 -11.69 3.85
C ILE A 51 3.94 -12.82 4.87
N GLU A 52 4.37 -12.50 6.09
CA GLU A 52 4.50 -13.48 7.19
C GLU A 52 3.16 -14.02 7.69
N ASN A 53 2.06 -13.28 7.52
CA ASN A 53 0.75 -13.66 8.07
C ASN A 53 0.07 -14.87 7.41
N ASP A 54 0.71 -15.47 6.39
CA ASP A 54 0.34 -16.73 5.74
C ASP A 54 -1.14 -16.78 5.33
N PHE A 55 -1.71 -15.60 5.03
CA PHE A 55 -3.13 -15.43 4.77
C PHE A 55 -3.57 -16.27 3.56
N PHE A 56 -2.72 -16.34 2.55
CA PHE A 56 -2.97 -17.01 1.28
C PHE A 56 -2.78 -18.53 1.32
N SER A 57 -2.06 -19.08 2.31
CA SER A 57 -1.84 -20.53 2.41
C SER A 57 -2.98 -21.24 3.15
N LYS A 58 -3.74 -20.50 3.95
CA LYS A 58 -4.78 -21.07 4.81
C LYS A 58 -5.91 -21.64 3.95
N PRO A 59 -6.32 -22.89 4.17
CA PRO A 59 -7.39 -23.51 3.42
C PRO A 59 -8.71 -22.77 3.67
N LEU A 60 -9.52 -22.66 2.61
CA LEU A 60 -10.87 -22.12 2.69
C LEU A 60 -11.80 -23.12 3.39
N SER A 61 -12.73 -22.60 4.19
CA SER A 61 -13.71 -23.42 4.88
C SER A 61 -14.81 -23.87 3.92
N LEU A 62 -15.25 -25.12 4.07
CA LEU A 62 -16.46 -25.63 3.40
C LEU A 62 -17.74 -25.20 4.14
N ASN A 63 -17.62 -24.67 5.36
CA ASN A 63 -18.76 -24.10 6.07
C ASN A 63 -19.04 -22.71 5.52
N ARG A 64 -20.29 -22.48 5.07
CA ARG A 64 -20.65 -21.23 4.39
C ARG A 64 -20.39 -19.97 5.20
N SER A 65 -20.75 -19.95 6.48
CA SER A 65 -20.57 -18.75 7.31
C SER A 65 -19.09 -18.43 7.51
N LYS A 66 -18.26 -19.46 7.73
CA LYS A 66 -16.81 -19.30 7.86
C LYS A 66 -16.16 -18.89 6.54
N LEU A 67 -16.63 -19.41 5.42
CA LEU A 67 -16.17 -19.00 4.09
C LEU A 67 -16.47 -17.52 3.85
N ASP A 68 -17.70 -17.08 4.13
CA ASP A 68 -18.10 -15.68 3.96
C ASP A 68 -17.25 -14.74 4.84
N GLU A 69 -16.92 -15.13 6.08
CA GLU A 69 -15.96 -14.41 6.92
C GLU A 69 -14.55 -14.34 6.30
N GLN A 70 -14.03 -15.45 5.79
CA GLN A 70 -12.73 -15.49 5.10
C GLN A 70 -12.73 -14.57 3.87
N ILE A 71 -13.82 -14.53 3.10
CA ILE A 71 -13.99 -13.65 1.94
C ILE A 71 -14.00 -12.17 2.37
N ILE A 72 -14.70 -11.83 3.46
CA ILE A 72 -14.73 -10.46 3.99
C ILE A 72 -13.32 -10.03 4.41
N ASN A 73 -12.61 -10.86 5.18
CA ASN A 73 -11.25 -10.57 5.63
C ASN A 73 -10.30 -10.39 4.45
N PHE A 74 -10.41 -11.24 3.43
CA PHE A 74 -9.63 -11.13 2.20
C PHE A 74 -9.90 -9.81 1.47
N ARG A 75 -11.18 -9.43 1.30
CA ARG A 75 -11.56 -8.18 0.63
C ARG A 75 -11.06 -6.96 1.38
N GLN A 76 -11.10 -6.98 2.71
CA GLN A 76 -10.53 -5.92 3.54
C GLN A 76 -9.02 -5.81 3.35
N PHE A 77 -8.30 -6.93 3.39
CA PHE A 77 -6.86 -6.97 3.13
C PHE A 77 -6.52 -6.40 1.74
N HIS A 78 -7.21 -6.87 0.69
CA HIS A 78 -6.97 -6.43 -0.68
C HIS A 78 -7.29 -4.94 -0.88
N ALA A 79 -8.31 -4.40 -0.22
CA ALA A 79 -8.58 -2.96 -0.22
C ALA A 79 -7.46 -2.15 0.47
N GLN A 80 -6.93 -2.65 1.59
CA GLN A 80 -5.79 -2.04 2.28
C GLN A 80 -4.53 -2.04 1.41
N LEU A 81 -4.26 -3.17 0.74
CA LEU A 81 -3.13 -3.32 -0.18
C LEU A 81 -3.16 -2.25 -1.27
N ARG A 82 -4.29 -2.09 -1.97
CA ARG A 82 -4.46 -1.09 -3.02
C ARG A 82 -4.32 0.34 -2.50
N THR A 83 -4.93 0.64 -1.35
CA THR A 83 -4.89 1.99 -0.77
C THR A 83 -3.46 2.38 -0.38
N ARG A 84 -2.73 1.45 0.24
CA ARG A 84 -1.32 1.66 0.62
C ARG A 84 -0.41 1.77 -0.59
N GLN A 85 -0.62 0.96 -1.63
CA GLN A 85 0.11 1.07 -2.89
C GLN A 85 -0.08 2.44 -3.54
N TYR A 86 -1.33 2.90 -3.61
CA TYR A 86 -1.63 4.23 -4.15
C TYR A 86 -0.98 5.36 -3.33
N SER A 87 -1.05 5.28 -2.00
CA SER A 87 -0.35 6.25 -1.13
C SER A 87 1.14 6.25 -1.40
N PHE A 88 1.77 5.08 -1.48
CA PHE A 88 3.19 4.93 -1.74
C PHE A 88 3.61 5.52 -3.09
N ASP A 89 2.87 5.18 -4.15
CA ASP A 89 3.13 5.73 -5.48
C ASP A 89 2.95 7.25 -5.52
N SER A 90 1.99 7.79 -4.75
CA SER A 90 1.80 9.24 -4.60
C SER A 90 2.96 9.90 -3.85
N ASP A 91 3.44 9.29 -2.75
CA ASP A 91 4.53 9.82 -1.93
C ASP A 91 5.84 9.84 -2.71
N ILE A 92 6.05 8.80 -3.53
CA ILE A 92 7.24 8.61 -4.34
C ILE A 92 7.23 9.46 -5.61
N ASN A 93 6.08 9.67 -6.24
CA ASN A 93 5.99 10.51 -7.45
C ASN A 93 5.85 12.01 -7.12
N THR A 94 6.23 12.45 -5.91
CA THR A 94 6.22 13.87 -5.56
C THR A 94 7.20 14.68 -6.41
N LYS A 95 6.91 15.99 -6.58
CA LYS A 95 7.69 16.91 -7.43
C LYS A 95 9.15 17.10 -7.01
N ILE A 96 9.53 16.60 -5.84
CA ILE A 96 10.87 16.78 -5.32
C ILE A 96 11.77 15.73 -5.97
N ASN A 97 12.90 16.16 -6.49
CA ASN A 97 13.75 15.31 -7.32
C ASN A 97 14.22 14.07 -6.53
N PHE A 98 13.73 12.91 -6.94
CA PHE A 98 13.95 11.61 -6.31
C PHE A 98 15.44 11.29 -6.11
N GLU A 99 16.29 11.81 -7.00
CA GLU A 99 17.73 11.63 -6.98
C GLU A 99 18.44 12.43 -5.89
N GLN A 100 17.83 13.52 -5.41
CA GLN A 100 18.41 14.40 -4.39
C GLN A 100 17.93 14.06 -2.97
N LEU A 101 16.76 13.44 -2.83
CA LEU A 101 16.21 13.10 -1.51
C LEU A 101 16.71 11.76 -0.97
N PHE A 102 16.81 10.75 -1.82
CA PHE A 102 17.01 9.37 -1.39
C PHE A 102 18.42 8.89 -1.66
N ASP A 103 19.03 8.31 -0.63
CA ASP A 103 20.31 7.60 -0.78
C ASP A 103 20.12 6.23 -1.44
N ASN A 104 21.21 5.48 -1.62
CA ASN A 104 21.15 4.16 -2.25
C ASN A 104 20.39 3.14 -1.40
N GLU A 105 20.38 3.28 -0.07
CA GLU A 105 19.65 2.39 0.82
C GLU A 105 18.15 2.62 0.68
N ASP A 106 17.72 3.88 0.67
CA ASP A 106 16.33 4.28 0.45
C ASP A 106 15.83 3.79 -0.93
N LYS A 107 16.64 3.93 -1.98
CA LYS A 107 16.31 3.42 -3.32
C LYS A 107 16.14 1.89 -3.34
N ASN A 108 16.99 1.17 -2.61
CA ASN A 108 16.87 -0.29 -2.49
C ASN A 108 15.58 -0.67 -1.74
N SER A 109 15.27 0.01 -0.63
CA SER A 109 14.05 -0.20 0.14
C SER A 109 12.79 0.04 -0.70
N ILE A 110 12.78 1.11 -1.50
CA ILE A 110 11.69 1.43 -2.43
C ILE A 110 11.52 0.33 -3.47
N LYS A 111 12.62 -0.18 -4.03
CA LYS A 111 12.58 -1.29 -4.99
C LYS A 111 11.99 -2.55 -4.35
N LEU A 112 12.43 -2.92 -3.14
CA LEU A 112 11.89 -4.06 -2.41
C LEU A 112 10.39 -3.91 -2.11
N ILE A 113 9.94 -2.72 -1.71
CA ILE A 113 8.53 -2.44 -1.49
C ILE A 113 7.71 -2.66 -2.76
N LYS A 114 8.20 -2.20 -3.92
CA LYS A 114 7.53 -2.45 -5.22
C LYS A 114 7.44 -3.94 -5.53
N GLU A 115 8.51 -4.69 -5.30
CA GLU A 115 8.53 -6.15 -5.49
C GLU A 115 7.53 -6.85 -4.56
N TYR A 116 7.42 -6.44 -3.29
CA TYR A 116 6.44 -6.98 -2.36
C TYR A 116 5.00 -6.66 -2.73
N PHE A 117 4.71 -5.44 -3.20
CA PHE A 117 3.38 -5.12 -3.72
C PHE A 117 3.03 -5.98 -4.93
N GLN A 118 3.97 -6.19 -5.85
CA GLN A 118 3.74 -7.05 -7.00
C GLN A 118 3.42 -8.48 -6.55
N LEU A 119 4.24 -9.06 -5.66
CA LEU A 119 4.03 -10.40 -5.13
C LEU A 119 2.66 -10.55 -4.45
N LEU A 120 2.31 -9.63 -3.55
CA LEU A 120 1.03 -9.67 -2.82
C LEU A 120 -0.17 -9.48 -3.76
N ASN A 121 -0.04 -8.66 -4.81
CA ASN A 121 -1.08 -8.51 -5.82
C ASN A 121 -1.28 -9.80 -6.62
N GLU A 122 -0.20 -10.46 -7.04
CA GLU A 122 -0.26 -11.75 -7.73
C GLU A 122 -0.92 -12.83 -6.86
N GLN A 123 -0.50 -12.96 -5.60
CA GLN A 123 -1.09 -13.87 -4.63
C GLN A 123 -2.57 -13.56 -4.37
N SER A 124 -2.91 -12.27 -4.22
CA SER A 124 -4.29 -11.83 -4.04
C SER A 124 -5.18 -12.18 -5.22
N ASN A 125 -4.68 -12.05 -6.45
CA ASN A 125 -5.44 -12.41 -7.65
C ASN A 125 -5.70 -13.92 -7.70
N GLN A 126 -4.68 -14.73 -7.46
CA GLN A 126 -4.81 -16.20 -7.41
C GLN A 126 -5.80 -16.64 -6.33
N TYR A 127 -5.70 -16.05 -5.13
CA TYR A 127 -6.58 -16.37 -4.02
C TYR A 127 -8.04 -15.96 -4.30
N ASN A 128 -8.25 -14.83 -4.98
CA ASN A 128 -9.58 -14.40 -5.42
C ASN A 128 -10.20 -15.38 -6.42
N GLU A 129 -9.42 -15.87 -7.39
CA GLU A 129 -9.88 -16.91 -8.32
C GLU A 129 -10.26 -18.20 -7.58
N TYR A 130 -9.42 -18.62 -6.63
CA TYR A 130 -9.69 -19.80 -5.80
C TYR A 130 -10.97 -19.66 -4.97
N ILE A 131 -11.18 -18.50 -4.32
CA ILE A 131 -12.43 -18.18 -3.59
C ILE A 131 -13.63 -18.28 -4.52
N ASN A 132 -13.56 -17.67 -5.70
CA ASN A 132 -14.69 -17.62 -6.64
C ASN A 132 -15.05 -19.02 -7.14
N HIS A 133 -14.03 -19.83 -7.45
CA HIS A 133 -14.23 -21.21 -7.86
C HIS A 133 -14.91 -22.03 -6.75
N LEU A 134 -14.35 -22.01 -5.53
CA LEU A 134 -14.92 -22.75 -4.41
C LEU A 134 -16.34 -22.29 -4.06
N SER A 135 -16.59 -20.99 -4.03
CA SER A 135 -17.92 -20.44 -3.75
C SER A 135 -18.94 -20.87 -4.80
N THR A 136 -18.54 -21.00 -6.07
CA THR A 136 -19.41 -21.48 -7.15
C THR A 136 -19.74 -22.95 -6.94
N CYS A 137 -18.74 -23.80 -6.75
CA CYS A 137 -18.95 -25.23 -6.51
C CYS A 137 -19.80 -25.51 -5.26
N LEU A 138 -19.61 -24.76 -4.17
CA LEU A 138 -20.43 -24.90 -2.97
C LEU A 138 -21.89 -24.50 -3.21
N ASN A 139 -22.12 -23.43 -3.97
CA ASN A 139 -23.48 -23.03 -4.34
C ASN A 139 -24.17 -24.11 -5.18
N GLU A 140 -23.47 -24.64 -6.19
CA GLU A 140 -23.98 -25.73 -7.03
C GLU A 140 -24.30 -26.97 -6.20
N PHE A 141 -23.40 -27.38 -5.32
CA PHE A 141 -23.61 -28.51 -4.40
C PHE A 141 -24.83 -28.30 -3.50
N HIS A 142 -24.98 -27.11 -2.91
CA HIS A 142 -26.13 -26.82 -2.05
C HIS A 142 -27.45 -26.82 -2.83
N LEU A 143 -27.47 -26.27 -4.05
CA LEU A 143 -28.66 -26.29 -4.92
C LEU A 143 -29.06 -27.71 -5.30
N GLU A 144 -28.10 -28.53 -5.71
CA GLU A 144 -28.35 -29.94 -6.07
C GLU A 144 -28.82 -30.75 -4.86
N HIS A 145 -28.20 -30.56 -3.71
CA HIS A 145 -28.61 -31.22 -2.47
C HIS A 145 -30.03 -30.83 -2.05
N THR A 146 -30.39 -29.55 -2.12
CA THR A 146 -31.76 -29.09 -1.83
C THR A 146 -32.76 -29.72 -2.80
N HIS A 147 -32.46 -29.72 -4.10
CA HIS A 147 -33.33 -30.33 -5.10
C HIS A 147 -33.54 -31.83 -4.88
N LEU A 148 -32.48 -32.57 -4.56
CA LEU A 148 -32.57 -33.99 -4.21
C LEU A 148 -33.40 -34.21 -2.94
N SER A 149 -33.16 -33.42 -1.90
CA SER A 149 -33.93 -33.48 -0.66
C SER A 149 -35.43 -33.24 -0.90
N ASP A 150 -35.77 -32.28 -1.75
CA ASP A 150 -37.16 -31.97 -2.11
C ASP A 150 -37.81 -33.11 -2.90
N ILE A 151 -37.10 -33.70 -3.87
CA ILE A 151 -37.57 -34.88 -4.61
C ILE A 151 -37.85 -36.04 -3.64
N TYR A 152 -36.89 -36.36 -2.78
CA TYR A 152 -37.05 -37.46 -1.81
C TYR A 152 -38.21 -37.19 -0.86
N SER A 153 -38.33 -35.97 -0.34
CA SER A 153 -39.45 -35.60 0.55
C SER A 153 -40.81 -35.70 -0.16
N ASN A 154 -40.88 -35.39 -1.46
CA ASN A 154 -42.12 -35.50 -2.23
C ASN A 154 -42.44 -36.94 -2.64
N SER A 155 -41.45 -37.82 -2.77
CA SER A 155 -41.66 -39.24 -3.10
C SER A 155 -42.11 -40.13 -1.93
N ILE A 156 -41.91 -39.67 -0.69
CA ILE A 156 -42.25 -40.40 0.54
C ILE A 156 -43.65 -40.02 1.06
N ARG A 157 -44.26 -38.95 0.53
CA ARG A 157 -45.66 -38.54 0.79
C ARG A 157 -46.61 -39.15 -0.22
#